data_AF-A0A6P2HRM8-F1
#
_entry.id   AF-A0A6P2HRM8-F1
#
_cell.length_a   1.000
_cell.length_b   1.000
_cell.length_c   1.000
_cell.angle_alpha   90.00
_cell.angle_beta   90.00
_cell.angle_gamma   90.00
#
_symmetry.space_group_name_H-M   'P 1'
#
loop_
_entity.id
_entity.type
_entity.pdbx_description
1 polymer ?
#
loop_
_entity_poly.entity_id
_entity_poly.type
_entity_poly.pdbx_seq_one_letter_code
_entity_poly.pdbx_strand_id
1 'polypeptide(L)'
;MHANGYDTCVPRLRAGDLGDVPAVNLSSGYIQRAAGILPKQGHRKPWKFHQNYVLDLASLKFSALADSAMHFERRAKTVPAAAPVAEPVLETR
;
A
#
# COMPACT_ATOMS: atom_id res chain seq x y z
N MET A 1 4.25 -2.28 -17.53
CA MET A 1 4.35 -0.80 -17.55
C MET A 1 4.16 -0.30 -18.98
N HIS A 2 5.21 -0.22 -19.80
CA HIS A 2 5.16 0.37 -21.15
C HIS A 2 4.19 -0.32 -22.13
N ALA A 3 4.22 -1.66 -22.23
CA ALA A 3 3.38 -2.40 -23.18
C ALA A 3 1.87 -2.21 -22.95
N ASN A 4 1.45 -1.98 -21.69
CA ASN A 4 0.05 -1.76 -21.32
C ASN A 4 -0.26 -0.28 -21.05
N GLY A 5 0.74 0.61 -21.22
CA GLY A 5 0.64 2.04 -20.96
C GLY A 5 0.36 2.41 -19.49
N TYR A 6 0.69 1.55 -18.52
CA TYR A 6 0.57 1.87 -17.09
C TYR A 6 1.67 2.82 -16.65
N ASP A 7 1.33 3.81 -15.82
CA ASP A 7 2.26 4.78 -15.24
C ASP A 7 2.33 4.73 -13.71
N THR A 8 1.38 4.01 -13.08
CA THR A 8 1.24 3.94 -11.62
C THR A 8 1.09 2.48 -11.20
N CYS A 9 1.87 2.06 -10.21
CA CYS A 9 1.75 0.75 -9.56
C CYS A 9 1.67 0.94 -8.05
N VAL A 10 0.55 0.56 -7.45
CA VAL A 10 0.35 0.71 -6.00
C VAL A 10 -0.26 -0.58 -5.46
N PRO A 11 0.38 -1.23 -4.47
CA PRO A 11 -0.25 -2.32 -3.77
C PRO A 11 -1.38 -1.76 -2.89
N ARG A 12 -2.58 -2.33 -3.00
CA ARG A 12 -3.74 -1.94 -2.17
C ARG A 12 -4.03 -3.05 -1.17
N LEU A 13 -4.23 -2.66 0.07
CA LEU A 13 -4.67 -3.59 1.11
C LEU A 13 -6.14 -3.96 0.88
N ARG A 14 -6.45 -5.26 0.90
CA ARG A 14 -7.82 -5.72 0.73
C ARG A 14 -8.52 -5.97 2.04
N ALA A 15 -9.85 -6.01 1.98
CA ALA A 15 -10.66 -6.47 3.10
C ALA A 15 -10.20 -7.87 3.56
N GLY A 16 -9.88 -8.00 4.84
CA GLY A 16 -9.39 -9.23 5.45
C GLY A 16 -7.88 -9.52 5.26
N ASP A 17 -7.13 -8.67 4.55
CA ASP A 17 -5.65 -8.80 4.49
C ASP A 17 -4.97 -8.19 5.72
N LEU A 18 -5.58 -7.15 6.29
CA LEU A 18 -5.10 -6.54 7.54
C LEU A 18 -5.20 -7.58 8.65
N GLY A 19 -4.10 -7.78 9.36
CA GLY A 19 -4.04 -8.68 10.50
C GLY A 19 -3.54 -7.98 11.75
N ASP A 20 -3.84 -8.60 12.89
CA ASP A 20 -3.23 -8.24 14.18
C ASP A 20 -2.03 -9.14 14.50
N VAL A 21 -1.25 -9.47 13.47
CA VAL A 21 -0.07 -10.31 13.63
C VAL A 21 1.11 -9.40 13.98
N PRO A 22 1.90 -9.70 15.03
CA PRO A 22 3.10 -8.94 15.36
C PRO A 22 4.06 -8.88 14.17
N ALA A 23 4.73 -7.75 13.90
CA ALA A 23 5.71 -7.65 12.80
C ALA A 23 6.78 -8.76 12.83
N VAL A 24 7.20 -9.18 14.02
CA VAL A 24 8.25 -10.17 14.22
C VAL A 24 7.89 -11.12 15.36
N ASN A 25 8.17 -12.41 15.17
CA ASN A 25 7.95 -13.45 16.17
C ASN A 25 9.25 -13.77 16.93
N LEU A 26 9.72 -12.84 17.76
CA LEU A 26 10.95 -12.96 18.55
C LEU A 26 10.64 -12.80 20.05
N SER A 27 11.34 -13.55 20.90
CA SER A 27 11.12 -13.57 22.35
C SER A 27 12.01 -12.61 23.15
N SER A 28 12.85 -11.80 22.49
CA SER A 28 13.73 -10.85 23.17
C SER A 28 12.92 -9.78 23.90
N GLY A 29 13.28 -9.48 25.16
CA GLY A 29 12.52 -8.56 26.00
C GLY A 29 12.36 -7.13 25.43
N TYR A 30 13.28 -6.66 24.59
CA TYR A 30 13.15 -5.36 23.92
C TYR A 30 12.05 -5.36 22.84
N ILE A 31 11.85 -6.47 22.13
CA ILE A 31 10.75 -6.63 21.15
C ILE A 31 9.41 -6.62 21.88
N GLN A 32 9.32 -7.31 23.02
CA GLN A 32 8.10 -7.33 23.84
C GLN A 32 7.72 -5.93 24.35
N ARG A 33 8.71 -5.13 24.80
CA ARG A 33 8.45 -3.74 25.20
C ARG A 33 7.98 -2.86 24.05
N ALA A 34 8.48 -3.10 22.84
CA ALA A 34 8.11 -2.35 21.64
C ALA A 34 6.84 -2.89 20.96
N ALA A 35 6.22 -3.97 21.44
CA ALA A 35 5.13 -4.64 20.74
C ALA A 35 3.93 -3.71 20.41
N GLY A 36 3.66 -2.72 21.26
CA GLY A 36 2.57 -1.75 21.04
C GLY A 36 2.87 -0.64 20.03
N ILE A 37 4.13 -0.44 19.63
CA ILE A 37 4.54 0.59 18.66
C ILE A 37 5.03 0.00 17.33
N LEU A 38 5.29 -1.31 17.29
CA LEU A 38 5.72 -1.98 16.09
C LEU A 38 4.57 -2.05 15.07
N PRO A 39 4.87 -1.99 13.77
CA PRO A 39 3.87 -2.20 12.74
C PRO A 39 3.27 -3.61 12.87
N LYS A 40 2.03 -3.76 12.41
CA LYS A 40 1.35 -5.06 12.32
C LYS A 40 1.56 -5.63 10.92
N GLN A 41 1.66 -6.96 10.81
CA GLN A 41 1.72 -7.65 9.54
C GLN A 41 0.37 -8.31 9.20
N GLY A 42 0.15 -8.59 7.92
CA GLY A 42 -1.05 -9.27 7.47
C GLY A 42 -1.01 -10.78 7.73
N HIS A 43 -2.18 -11.42 7.61
CA HIS A 43 -2.30 -12.87 7.83
C HIS A 43 -1.79 -13.71 6.65
N ARG A 44 -1.64 -13.12 5.46
CA ARG A 44 -1.29 -13.79 4.21
C ARG A 44 -0.38 -12.93 3.33
N LYS A 45 0.24 -13.56 2.33
CA LYS A 45 1.01 -12.89 1.27
C LYS A 45 0.13 -11.85 0.55
N PRO A 46 0.69 -10.72 0.08
CA PRO A 46 2.10 -10.30 0.21
C PRO A 46 2.45 -9.65 1.55
N TRP A 47 1.49 -9.49 2.45
CA TRP A 47 1.62 -8.72 3.70
C TRP A 47 2.21 -9.48 4.89
N LYS A 48 2.63 -10.74 4.68
CA LYS A 48 3.18 -11.63 5.71
C LYS A 48 4.66 -11.89 5.46
N PHE A 49 5.46 -11.69 6.50
CA PHE A 49 6.89 -12.00 6.51
C PHE A 49 7.14 -13.36 7.17
N HIS A 50 7.96 -14.22 6.58
CA HIS A 50 8.10 -15.61 7.03
C HIS A 50 9.27 -15.85 7.99
N GLN A 51 10.19 -14.88 8.14
CA GLN A 51 11.47 -15.09 8.85
C GLN A 51 12.17 -16.40 8.42
N ASN A 52 11.97 -16.80 7.17
CA ASN A 52 12.43 -18.07 6.64
C ASN A 52 12.92 -17.80 5.23
N TYR A 53 14.24 -17.91 5.08
CA TYR A 53 14.91 -17.53 3.85
C TYR A 53 14.36 -18.26 2.62
N VAL A 54 14.04 -19.55 2.72
CA VAL A 54 13.53 -20.34 1.59
C VAL A 54 12.13 -19.87 1.20
N LEU A 55 11.25 -19.65 2.17
CA LEU A 55 9.89 -19.15 1.93
C LEU A 55 9.91 -17.72 1.38
N ASP A 56 10.80 -16.87 1.90
CA ASP A 56 10.96 -15.49 1.46
C ASP A 56 11.56 -15.44 0.05
N LEU A 57 12.54 -16.29 -0.27
CA LEU A 57 13.08 -16.44 -1.63
C LEU A 57 11.99 -16.87 -2.62
N ALA A 58 11.19 -17.86 -2.25
CA ALA A 58 10.06 -18.29 -3.06
C ALA A 58 9.01 -17.18 -3.26
N SER A 59 8.75 -16.40 -2.20
CA SER A 59 7.79 -15.30 -2.25
C SER A 59 8.27 -14.08 -3.02
N LEU A 60 9.55 -13.74 -2.94
CA LEU A 60 10.09 -12.50 -3.52
C LEU A 60 10.66 -12.70 -4.92
N LYS A 61 11.30 -13.85 -5.19
CA LYS A 61 11.99 -14.09 -6.46
C LYS A 61 11.10 -14.80 -7.50
N PHE A 62 10.26 -15.72 -7.04
CA PHE A 62 9.52 -16.61 -7.94
C PHE A 62 8.01 -16.29 -8.03
N SER A 63 7.49 -15.39 -7.20
CA SER A 63 6.08 -14.98 -7.28
C SER A 63 5.88 -13.88 -8.33
N ALA A 64 4.72 -13.88 -8.99
CA ALA A 64 4.37 -12.87 -9.96
C ALA A 64 4.16 -11.50 -9.29
N LEU A 65 4.71 -10.43 -9.87
CA LEU A 65 4.46 -9.05 -9.43
C LEU A 65 3.03 -8.59 -9.68
N ALA A 66 2.39 -9.13 -10.73
CA ALA A 66 0.97 -8.96 -10.98
C ALA A 66 0.17 -9.91 -10.08
N ASP A 67 0.43 -9.82 -8.79
CA ASP A 67 -0.39 -10.51 -7.81
C ASP A 67 -1.69 -9.76 -7.61
N SER A 68 -2.51 -10.37 -6.80
CA SER A 68 -3.87 -9.95 -6.60
C SER A 68 -3.95 -8.59 -5.84
N ALA A 69 -2.95 -8.25 -5.02
CA ALA A 69 -2.89 -7.00 -4.24
C ALA A 69 -2.27 -5.82 -5.03
N MET A 70 -1.54 -6.09 -6.11
CA MET A 70 -0.92 -5.06 -6.94
C MET A 70 -1.93 -4.45 -7.94
N HIS A 71 -2.11 -3.13 -7.87
CA HIS A 71 -2.96 -2.40 -8.82
C HIS A 71 -2.09 -1.59 -9.79
N PHE A 72 -2.37 -1.75 -11.08
CA PHE A 72 -1.74 -1.03 -12.16
C PHE A 72 -2.75 -0.03 -12.73
N GLU A 73 -2.42 1.26 -12.66
CA GLU A 73 -3.30 2.34 -13.06
C GLU A 73 -2.62 3.22 -14.13
N ARG A 74 -3.46 3.97 -14.84
CA ARG A 74 -3.03 5.10 -15.67
C ARG A 74 -3.52 6.36 -15.01
N ARG A 75 -2.64 7.34 -14.87
CA ARG A 75 -2.99 8.65 -14.37
C ARG A 75 -4.13 9.22 -15.21
N ALA A 76 -5.21 9.63 -14.55
CA ALA A 76 -6.26 10.40 -15.20
C ALA A 76 -5.63 11.69 -15.76
N LYS A 77 -5.87 11.99 -17.05
CA LYS A 77 -5.48 13.29 -17.60
C LYS A 77 -6.22 14.35 -16.79
N THR A 78 -5.48 15.21 -16.11
CA THR A 78 -6.06 16.33 -15.37
C THR A 78 -6.91 17.14 -16.34
N VAL A 79 -8.22 17.13 -16.15
CA VAL A 79 -9.10 18.11 -16.79
C VAL A 79 -8.81 19.43 -16.08
N PRO A 80 -8.42 20.50 -16.81
CA PRO A 80 -8.17 21.78 -16.17
C PRO A 80 -9.43 22.20 -15.42
N ALA A 81 -9.27 22.54 -14.14
CA ALA A 81 -10.35 23.05 -13.32
C ALA A 81 -10.98 24.25 -14.05
N ALA A 82 -12.30 24.20 -14.24
CA ALA A 82 -13.04 25.34 -14.76
C ALA A 82 -12.74 26.56 -13.88
N ALA A 83 -12.43 27.68 -14.54
CA ALA A 83 -12.01 28.92 -13.89
C ALA A 83 -12.93 29.30 -12.73
N PRO A 84 -12.39 29.80 -11.60
CA PRO A 84 -13.21 30.25 -10.49
C PRO A 84 -14.17 31.32 -10.99
N VAL A 85 -15.48 31.06 -10.82
CA VAL A 85 -16.54 32.04 -11.06
C VAL A 85 -16.26 33.22 -10.13
N ALA A 86 -16.02 34.40 -10.71
CA ALA A 86 -15.76 35.63 -9.96
C ALA A 86 -16.96 35.94 -9.04
N GLU A 87 -16.69 36.16 -7.75
CA GLU A 87 -17.70 36.58 -6.79
C GLU A 87 -18.22 37.98 -7.16
N PRO A 88 -19.54 38.24 -7.06
CA PRO A 88 -20.09 39.57 -7.32
C PRO A 88 -19.68 40.52 -6.21
N VAL A 89 -18.94 41.57 -6.57
CA VAL A 89 -18.63 42.72 -5.72
C VAL A 89 -19.94 43.38 -5.32
N LEU A 90 -20.32 43.26 -4.04
CA LEU A 90 -21.40 44.04 -3.44
C LEU A 90 -20.90 45.47 -3.21
N GLU A 91 -21.29 46.40 -4.09
CA GLU A 91 -21.13 47.84 -3.87
C GLU A 91 -21.91 48.27 -2.61
N THR A 92 -21.18 48.72 -1.59
CA THR A 92 -21.75 49.39 -0.42
C THR A 92 -21.64 50.90 -0.63
N ARG A 93 -22.78 51.58 -0.50
CA ARG A 93 -22.94 53.04 -0.51
C ARG A 93 -22.41 53.68 0.77
#